data_AF-A0AAE1MUV3-F1
#
_entry.id   AF-A0AAE1MUV3-F1
#
_cell.length_a   1.000
_cell.length_b   1.000
_cell.length_c   1.000
_cell.angle_alpha   90.00
_cell.angle_beta   90.00
_cell.angle_gamma   90.00
#
_symmetry.space_group_name_H-M   'P 1'
#
loop_
_entity.id
_entity.type
_entity.pdbx_description
1 polymer ?
#
loop_
_entity_poly.entity_id
_entity_poly.type
_entity_poly.pdbx_seq_one_letter_code
_entity_poly.pdbx_strand_id
1 'polypeptide(L)'
;MAWEAGKPLSIEEVEVAPPQARKVHLNILFIALCHTDVYFWEAKGQTPVFPCILGHEAGGVVESIGEGVTHMKPGDQALPVFIGECRECPHCKSEESNKCDLFRIY
;
A
#
# COMPACT_ATOMS: atom_id res chain seq x y z
N MET A 1 10.79 -3.81 9.91
CA MET A 1 10.93 -4.98 9.03
C MET A 1 10.41 -6.21 9.74
N ALA A 2 9.64 -7.04 9.05
CA ALA A 2 9.32 -8.40 9.49
C ALA A 2 10.25 -9.37 8.76
N TRP A 3 11.21 -9.96 9.48
CA TRP A 3 12.16 -10.94 8.91
C TRP A 3 11.64 -12.37 8.93
N GLU A 4 10.80 -12.70 9.91
CA GLU A 4 10.22 -14.02 10.12
C GLU A 4 8.84 -13.85 10.80
N ALA A 5 7.96 -14.82 10.59
CA ALA A 5 6.63 -14.83 11.18
C ALA A 5 6.65 -14.77 12.71
N GLY A 6 5.79 -13.93 13.29
CA GLY A 6 5.58 -13.84 14.75
C GLY A 6 6.78 -13.33 15.57
N LYS A 7 7.88 -12.92 14.92
CA LYS A 7 9.04 -12.31 15.58
C LYS A 7 8.84 -10.79 15.72
N PRO A 8 9.37 -10.17 16.80
CA PRO A 8 9.33 -8.72 16.93
C PRO A 8 9.85 -8.01 15.68
N LEU A 9 9.16 -6.94 15.26
CA LEU A 9 9.58 -6.15 14.12
C LEU A 9 10.88 -5.41 14.45
N SER A 10 11.82 -5.38 13.51
CA SER A 10 13.05 -4.59 13.64
C SER A 10 12.90 -3.20 13.01
N ILE A 11 13.56 -2.19 13.59
CA ILE A 11 13.72 -0.88 12.96
C ILE A 11 14.98 -0.97 12.10
N GLU A 12 14.84 -0.69 10.80
CA GLU A 12 15.91 -0.83 9.81
C GLU A 12 15.97 0.44 8.96
N GLU A 13 17.16 0.80 8.51
CA GLU A 13 17.33 1.72 7.39
C GLU A 13 17.13 0.95 6.08
N VAL A 14 16.28 1.47 5.20
CA VAL A 14 15.96 0.84 3.90
C VAL A 14 16.00 1.88 2.80
N GLU A 15 16.39 1.46 1.61
CA GLU A 15 16.35 2.29 0.42
C GLU A 15 14.99 2.18 -0.27
N VAL A 16 14.33 3.31 -0.50
CA VAL A 16 13.08 3.38 -1.26
C VAL A 16 13.38 3.97 -2.63
N ALA A 17 13.22 3.15 -3.67
CA ALA A 17 13.46 3.60 -5.04
C ALA A 17 12.47 4.70 -5.47
N PRO A 18 12.86 5.62 -6.37
CA PRO A 18 11.95 6.62 -6.92
C PRO A 18 10.70 6.00 -7.57
N PRO A 19 9.55 6.71 -7.56
CA PRO A 19 8.32 6.19 -8.14
C PRO A 19 8.46 6.02 -9.65
N GLN A 20 8.22 4.80 -10.12
CA GLN A 20 8.10 4.49 -11.55
C GLN A 20 6.80 5.08 -12.14
N ALA A 21 6.62 4.97 -13.46
CA ALA A 21 5.41 5.38 -14.15
C ALA A 21 4.13 4.88 -13.43
N ARG A 22 3.15 5.77 -13.29
CA ARG A 22 1.86 5.56 -12.60
C ARG A 22 1.95 5.19 -11.11
N LYS A 23 3.10 5.41 -10.46
CA LYS A 23 3.28 5.25 -9.01
C LYS A 23 3.46 6.60 -8.32
N VAL A 24 3.21 6.63 -7.02
CA VAL A 24 3.36 7.81 -6.17
C VAL A 24 4.21 7.43 -4.97
N HIS A 25 5.12 8.32 -4.57
CA HIS A 25 5.87 8.19 -3.33
C HIS A 25 5.25 9.09 -2.27
N LEU A 26 4.89 8.49 -1.13
CA LEU A 26 4.31 9.20 0.00
C LEU A 26 5.31 9.25 1.15
N ASN A 27 5.49 10.43 1.72
CA ASN A 27 6.08 10.58 3.05
C ASN A 27 5.01 10.29 4.10
N ILE A 28 5.13 9.16 4.79
CA ILE A 28 4.16 8.71 5.79
C ILE A 28 4.33 9.49 7.09
N LEU A 29 3.27 10.17 7.52
CA LEU A 29 3.27 10.96 8.77
C LEU A 29 2.73 10.15 9.95
N PHE A 30 1.70 9.34 9.70
CA PHE A 30 1.04 8.53 10.71
C PHE A 30 0.64 7.18 10.11
N ILE A 31 0.68 6.14 10.94
CA ILE A 31 0.21 4.80 10.61
C ILE A 31 -0.37 4.12 11.85
N ALA A 32 -1.41 3.32 11.67
CA ALA A 32 -2.04 2.52 12.72
C ALA A 32 -1.79 1.03 12.50
N LEU A 33 -1.88 0.25 13.59
CA LEU A 33 -1.84 -1.21 13.55
C LEU A 33 -3.26 -1.74 13.40
N CYS A 34 -3.46 -2.62 12.42
CA CYS A 34 -4.70 -3.34 12.21
C CYS A 34 -4.54 -4.84 12.52
N HIS A 35 -5.64 -5.51 12.87
CA HIS A 35 -5.62 -6.96 13.10
C HIS A 35 -5.11 -7.73 11.86
N THR A 36 -5.40 -7.25 10.65
CA THR A 36 -4.92 -7.87 9.41
C THR A 36 -3.39 -7.85 9.31
N ASP A 37 -2.73 -6.79 9.81
CA ASP A 37 -1.26 -6.75 9.84
C ASP A 37 -0.70 -7.86 10.74
N VAL A 38 -1.30 -8.06 11.92
CA VAL A 38 -0.93 -9.13 12.86
C VAL A 38 -1.18 -10.51 12.26
N TYR A 39 -2.33 -10.69 11.59
CA TYR A 39 -2.70 -11.95 10.97
C TYR A 39 -1.71 -12.40 9.88
N PHE A 40 -1.27 -11.48 9.01
CA PHE A 40 -0.22 -11.77 8.02
C PHE A 40 1.18 -11.87 8.64
N TRP A 41 1.49 -11.06 9.66
CA TRP A 41 2.74 -11.14 10.43
C TRP A 41 2.91 -12.49 11.12
N GLU A 42 1.85 -13.09 11.64
CA GLU A 42 1.87 -14.42 12.26
C GLU A 42 1.85 -15.57 11.23
N ALA A 43 1.90 -15.25 9.93
CA ALA A 43 1.79 -16.23 8.84
C ALA A 43 0.50 -17.07 8.89
N LYS A 44 -0.60 -16.50 9.41
CA LYS A 44 -1.91 -17.17 9.49
C LYS A 44 -2.74 -17.02 8.20
N GLY A 45 -2.36 -16.08 7.33
CA GLY A 45 -3.01 -15.82 6.05
C GLY A 45 -2.58 -16.80 4.95
N GLN A 46 -2.67 -16.34 3.69
CA GLN A 46 -2.16 -17.09 2.54
C GLN A 46 -0.63 -17.20 2.59
N THR A 47 -0.01 -17.70 1.51
CA THR A 47 1.44 -17.95 1.39
C THR A 47 2.28 -16.90 2.13
N PRO A 48 3.00 -17.29 3.19
CA PRO A 48 3.79 -16.34 3.98
C PRO A 48 4.92 -15.76 3.13
N VAL A 49 5.06 -14.42 3.14
CA VAL A 49 6.11 -13.71 2.41
C VAL A 49 6.97 -12.93 3.41
N PHE A 50 8.23 -13.30 3.52
CA PHE A 50 9.24 -12.61 4.32
C PHE A 50 10.56 -12.53 3.54
N PRO A 51 11.35 -11.45 3.69
CA PRO A 51 11.09 -10.27 4.53
C PRO A 51 9.94 -9.39 4.01
N CYS A 52 9.24 -8.70 4.91
CA CYS A 52 8.07 -7.87 4.57
C CYS A 52 8.01 -6.56 5.38
N ILE A 53 7.58 -5.48 4.73
CA ILE A 53 7.14 -4.24 5.37
C ILE A 53 5.61 -4.27 5.42
N LEU A 54 5.06 -4.30 6.64
CA LEU A 54 3.62 -4.39 6.89
C LEU A 54 3.02 -2.99 7.15
N GLY A 55 1.69 -2.94 7.26
CA GLY A 55 0.93 -1.73 7.53
C GLY A 55 0.19 -1.23 6.29
N HIS A 56 -1.10 -0.94 6.45
CA HIS A 56 -1.97 -0.48 5.37
C HIS A 56 -2.95 0.62 5.77
N GLU A 57 -2.87 1.10 7.02
CA GLU A 57 -3.71 2.18 7.55
C GLU A 57 -2.84 3.41 7.85
N ALA A 58 -2.50 4.17 6.81
CA ALA A 58 -1.57 5.29 6.91
C ALA A 58 -2.14 6.59 6.36
N GLY A 59 -1.52 7.70 6.76
CA GLY A 59 -1.74 9.02 6.18
C GLY A 59 -0.41 9.74 5.97
N GLY A 60 -0.28 10.43 4.83
CA GLY A 60 0.97 11.05 4.44
C GLY A 60 0.80 12.20 3.46
N VAL A 61 1.94 12.69 3.00
CA VAL A 61 2.03 13.76 2.00
C VAL A 61 2.74 13.22 0.77
N VAL A 62 2.24 13.53 -0.42
CA VAL A 62 2.90 13.19 -1.68
C VAL A 62 4.26 13.87 -1.73
N GLU A 63 5.32 13.09 -1.80
CA GLU A 63 6.69 13.57 -1.93
C GLU A 63 7.07 13.74 -3.41
N SER A 64 6.81 12.70 -4.20
CA SER A 64 7.07 12.69 -5.65
C SER A 64 6.08 11.79 -6.40
N ILE A 65 5.96 12.05 -7.71
CA ILE A 65 5.08 11.30 -8.60
C ILE A 65 5.88 10.73 -9.77
N GLY A 66 5.49 9.54 -10.22
CA GLY A 66 6.02 8.95 -11.44
C GLY A 66 5.32 9.45 -12.70
N GLU A 67 5.91 9.14 -13.86
CA GLU A 67 5.37 9.52 -15.16
C GLU A 67 3.91 9.07 -15.36
N GLY A 68 3.07 9.95 -15.90
CA GLY A 68 1.67 9.66 -16.20
C GLY A 68 0.70 9.79 -15.01
N VAL A 69 1.18 10.11 -13.80
CA VAL A 69 0.30 10.53 -12.70
C VAL A 69 -0.13 11.98 -12.93
N THR A 70 -1.44 12.19 -13.11
CA THR A 70 -2.02 13.52 -13.43
C THR A 70 -2.98 14.05 -12.37
N HIS A 71 -3.39 13.20 -11.43
CA HIS A 71 -4.44 13.47 -10.44
C HIS A 71 -3.88 13.75 -9.03
N MET A 72 -2.56 13.78 -8.88
CA MET A 72 -1.85 14.10 -7.64
C MET A 72 -0.59 14.90 -7.96
N LYS A 73 -0.11 15.69 -7.00
CA LYS A 73 1.16 16.43 -7.09
C LYS A 73 1.88 16.45 -5.74
N PRO A 74 3.21 16.70 -5.71
CA PRO A 74 3.94 16.92 -4.46
C PRO A 74 3.25 17.94 -3.56
N GLY A 75 3.15 17.63 -2.26
CA GLY A 75 2.47 18.43 -1.24
C GLY A 75 1.01 18.07 -0.99
N ASP A 76 0.36 17.28 -1.86
CA ASP A 76 -1.00 16.79 -1.60
C ASP A 76 -1.03 15.83 -0.41
N GLN A 77 -2.06 15.93 0.42
CA GLN A 77 -2.32 14.95 1.47
C GLN A 77 -3.01 13.73 0.86
N ALA A 78 -2.57 12.52 1.24
CA ALA A 78 -3.11 11.29 0.69
C ALA A 78 -3.26 10.21 1.76
N LEU A 79 -4.27 9.36 1.55
CA LEU A 79 -4.48 8.11 2.28
C LEU A 79 -4.24 6.95 1.30
N PRO A 80 -3.18 6.13 1.47
CA PRO A 80 -3.08 4.88 0.74
C PRO A 80 -4.24 3.96 1.14
N VAL A 81 -4.79 3.26 0.16
CA VAL A 81 -5.86 2.28 0.35
C VAL A 81 -5.39 0.92 -0.18
N PHE A 82 -5.73 -0.14 0.53
CA PHE A 82 -5.36 -1.50 0.11
C PHE A 82 -6.19 -1.98 -1.09
N ILE A 83 -7.39 -1.43 -1.31
CA ILE A 83 -8.19 -1.66 -2.52
C ILE A 83 -8.04 -0.46 -3.47
N GLY A 84 -7.47 -0.69 -4.65
CA GLY A 84 -7.31 0.35 -5.68
C GLY A 84 -8.50 0.49 -6.63
N GLU A 85 -8.47 1.53 -7.47
CA GLU A 85 -9.49 1.83 -8.49
C GLU A 85 -8.80 2.26 -9.80
N CYS A 86 -8.75 1.37 -10.80
CA CYS A 86 -8.10 1.68 -12.08
C CYS A 86 -8.94 2.53 -13.04
N ARG A 87 -10.24 2.72 -12.74
CA ARG A 87 -11.24 3.46 -13.56
C ARG A 87 -11.56 2.91 -14.94
N GLU A 88 -10.87 1.86 -15.38
CA GLU A 88 -11.03 1.32 -16.74
C GLU A 88 -11.74 -0.03 -16.80
N CYS A 89 -11.64 -0.86 -15.76
CA CYS A 89 -12.23 -2.19 -15.71
C CYS A 89 -13.76 -2.18 -15.50
N PRO A 90 -14.47 -3.26 -15.87
CA PRO A 90 -15.93 -3.36 -15.69
C PRO A 90 -16.39 -3.09 -14.26
N HIS A 91 -15.64 -3.57 -13.25
CA HIS A 91 -15.97 -3.33 -11.85
C HIS A 91 -15.84 -1.87 -11.45
N CYS A 92 -14.79 -1.14 -11.90
CA CYS A 92 -14.65 0.29 -11.59
C CYS A 92 -15.65 1.18 -12.32
N LYS A 93 -16.23 0.70 -13.44
CA LYS A 93 -17.28 1.42 -14.18
C LYS A 93 -18.70 1.07 -13.70
N SER A 94 -18.83 0.08 -12.81
CA SER A 94 -20.09 -0.33 -12.22
C SER A 94 -20.39 0.54 -11.00
N GLU A 95 -21.67 0.89 -10.81
CA GLU A 95 -22.14 1.54 -9.59
C GLU A 95 -22.31 0.56 -8.42
N GLU A 96 -22.24 -0.75 -8.70
CA GLU A 96 -22.52 -1.83 -7.72
C GLU A 96 -21.25 -2.41 -7.10
N SER A 97 -20.06 -2.03 -7.57
CA SER A 97 -18.81 -2.70 -7.19
C SER A 97 -17.67 -1.73 -6.94
N ASN A 98 -16.87 -2.03 -5.92
CA ASN A 98 -15.59 -1.39 -5.64
C ASN A 98 -14.39 -2.35 -5.81
N LYS A 99 -14.61 -3.53 -6.42
CA LYS A 99 -13.60 -4.58 -6.54
C LYS A 99 -12.87 -4.49 -7.88
N CYS A 100 -11.92 -3.56 -7.97
CA CYS A 100 -11.12 -3.37 -9.18
C CYS A 100 -10.43 -4.67 -9.63
N ASP A 101 -10.51 -4.99 -10.92
CA ASP A 101 -9.84 -6.19 -11.49
C ASP A 101 -8.32 -6.07 -11.48
N LEU A 102 -7.79 -4.86 -11.69
CA LEU A 102 -6.35 -4.64 -11.77
C LEU A 102 -5.66 -4.71 -10.40
N PHE A 103 -6.32 -4.19 -9.36
CA PHE A 103 -5.79 -4.10 -8.00
C PHE A 103 -6.47 -5.07 -7.05
N ARG A 104 -6.93 -6.20 -7.58
CA ARG A 104 -7.68 -7.19 -6.82
C ARG A 104 -6.76 -7.87 -5.80
N ILE A 105 -7.16 -7.82 -4.54
CA ILE A 105 -6.57 -8.64 -3.47
C ILE A 105 -7.30 -9.98 -3.47
N TYR A 106 -6.54 -11.08 -3.51
CA TYR A 106 -7.05 -12.44 -3.41
C TYR A 106 -6.87 -13.01 -2.01
#